data_AF-I4DPM0-F1
#
_entry.id   AF-I4DPM0-F1
#
_cell.length_a   1.000
_cell.length_b   1.000
_cell.length_c   1.000
_cell.angle_alpha   90.00
_cell.angle_beta   90.00
_cell.angle_gamma   90.00
#
_symmetry.space_group_name_H-M   'P 1'
#
loop_
_entity.id
_entity.type
_entity.pdbx_description
1 polymer ?
#
loop_
_entity_poly.entity_id
_entity_poly.type
_entity_poly.pdbx_seq_one_letter_code
_entity_poly.pdbx_strand_id
1 'polypeptide(L)'
;MKGKEKVCKKRRYSLSTLRAEMEKFYNESWGGENFNHREIQKNMSRDKSLWVIDPKDRMPGLSRRKPTCNYCNRTGHRDDTCRYKPPVCHMCGYTGHYETRCPRKICVNCGSPNHMYTTMCRNCSNWNNVRCPECGQTGHPASHCPDLATLS
;
A
#
# COMPACT_ATOMS: atom_id res chain seq x y z
N MET A 1 -30.68 -1.84 30.54
CA MET A 1 -30.10 -2.43 29.32
C MET A 1 -28.67 -2.86 29.61
N LYS A 2 -28.43 -4.17 29.76
CA LYS A 2 -27.12 -4.76 30.08
C LYS A 2 -26.28 -4.86 28.80
N GLY A 3 -25.41 -3.89 28.56
CA GLY A 3 -24.37 -3.98 27.53
C GLY A 3 -23.17 -4.76 28.07
N LYS A 4 -23.00 -6.01 27.63
CA LYS A 4 -21.79 -6.80 27.93
C LYS A 4 -20.67 -6.34 27.01
N GLU A 5 -19.82 -5.44 27.50
CA GLU A 5 -18.60 -5.01 26.81
C GLU A 5 -17.60 -6.17 26.81
N LYS A 6 -17.44 -6.82 25.65
CA LYS A 6 -16.44 -7.89 25.48
C LYS A 6 -15.06 -7.26 25.33
N VAL A 7 -14.38 -7.04 26.46
CA VAL A 7 -12.97 -6.63 26.47
C VAL A 7 -12.11 -7.79 25.95
N CYS A 8 -11.50 -7.58 24.77
CA CYS A 8 -10.47 -8.43 24.22
C CYS A 8 -9.26 -8.43 25.18
N LYS A 9 -8.88 -9.61 25.69
CA LYS A 9 -7.67 -9.81 26.52
C LYS A 9 -6.40 -9.66 25.66
N LYS A 10 -6.13 -8.46 25.15
CA LYS A 10 -4.80 -8.11 24.62
C LYS A 10 -3.87 -7.99 25.82
N ARG A 11 -2.82 -8.82 25.88
CA ARG A 11 -1.70 -8.66 26.82
C ARG A 11 -1.23 -7.20 26.76
N ARG A 12 -1.43 -6.44 27.83
CA ARG A 12 -0.90 -5.08 27.97
C ARG A 12 0.58 -5.22 28.28
N TYR A 13 1.44 -5.15 27.28
CA TYR A 13 2.84 -4.81 27.52
C TYR A 13 2.86 -3.35 27.96
N SER A 14 3.39 -3.07 29.15
CA SER A 14 3.64 -1.70 29.58
C SER A 14 4.78 -1.12 28.73
N LEU A 15 4.76 0.18 28.43
CA LEU A 15 5.85 0.84 27.70
C LEU A 15 7.21 0.63 28.38
N SER A 16 7.22 0.43 29.71
CA SER A 16 8.42 0.11 30.49
C SER A 16 8.93 -1.31 30.28
N THR A 17 8.05 -2.32 30.16
CA THR A 17 8.47 -3.71 29.95
C THR A 17 8.95 -3.94 28.51
N LEU A 18 8.29 -3.32 27.53
CA LEU A 18 8.72 -3.36 26.13
C LEU A 18 10.12 -2.74 25.95
N ARG A 19 10.41 -1.62 26.64
CA ARG A 19 11.70 -0.92 26.55
C ARG A 19 12.84 -1.77 27.14
N ALA A 20 12.60 -2.42 28.28
CA ALA A 20 13.58 -3.31 28.91
C ALA A 20 13.86 -4.57 28.07
N GLU A 21 12.83 -5.17 27.47
CA GLU A 21 13.00 -6.31 26.56
C GLU A 21 13.76 -5.93 25.27
N MET A 22 13.48 -4.74 24.72
CA MET A 22 14.24 -4.23 23.56
C MET A 22 15.69 -3.95 23.91
N GLU A 23 15.96 -3.34 25.06
CA GLU A 23 17.31 -3.05 25.52
C GLU A 23 18.12 -4.33 25.73
N LYS A 24 17.48 -5.37 26.30
CA LYS A 24 18.05 -6.71 26.43
C LYS A 24 18.42 -7.31 25.06
N PHE A 25 17.52 -7.23 24.08
CA PHE A 25 17.74 -7.79 22.75
C PHE A 25 18.94 -7.17 22.01
N TYR A 26 19.16 -5.86 22.15
CA TYR A 26 20.25 -5.16 21.45
C TYR A 26 21.58 -5.18 22.22
N ASN A 27 21.55 -5.27 23.55
CA ASN A 27 22.75 -5.17 24.39
C ASN A 27 23.28 -6.51 24.86
N GLU A 28 22.46 -7.57 24.90
CA GLU A 28 22.95 -8.90 25.22
C GLU A 28 23.59 -9.57 24.01
N SER A 29 24.76 -10.15 24.23
CA SER A 29 25.41 -11.05 23.30
C SER A 29 24.45 -12.18 22.93
N TRP A 30 24.16 -12.34 21.65
CA TRP A 30 23.43 -13.51 21.14
C TRP A 30 24.34 -14.73 20.93
N GLY A 31 25.61 -14.67 21.37
CA GLY A 31 26.56 -15.78 21.33
C GLY A 31 27.20 -16.03 19.96
N GLY A 32 26.98 -15.16 18.98
CA GLY A 32 27.55 -15.27 17.63
C GLY A 32 28.42 -14.09 17.22
N GLU A 33 28.92 -13.30 18.17
CA GLU A 33 29.78 -12.14 17.89
C GLU A 33 31.09 -12.54 17.19
N ASN A 34 31.54 -13.79 17.40
CA ASN A 34 32.69 -14.38 16.74
C ASN A 34 32.27 -15.32 15.58
N PHE A 35 31.18 -15.00 14.87
CA PHE A 35 30.73 -15.79 13.74
C PHE A 35 31.73 -15.72 12.58
N ASN A 36 32.56 -16.75 12.47
CA ASN A 36 33.51 -16.90 11.38
C ASN A 36 33.03 -17.99 10.41
N HIS A 37 32.47 -17.57 9.28
CA HIS A 37 31.99 -18.49 8.24
C HIS A 37 33.09 -19.45 7.74
N ARG A 38 34.37 -19.04 7.78
CA ARG A 38 35.50 -19.85 7.33
C ARG A 38 35.83 -20.98 8.31
N GLU A 39 35.65 -20.79 9.61
CA GLU A 39 35.82 -21.86 10.60
C GLU A 39 34.69 -22.88 10.53
N ILE A 40 33.46 -22.41 10.33
CA ILE A 40 32.31 -23.27 10.10
C ILE A 40 32.55 -24.14 8.85
N GLN A 41 33.00 -23.54 7.75
CA GLN A 41 33.35 -24.28 6.52
C GLN A 41 34.47 -25.31 6.70
N LYS A 42 35.42 -25.10 7.62
CA LYS A 42 36.46 -26.10 7.93
C LYS A 42 35.88 -27.34 8.61
N ASN A 43 34.86 -27.17 9.45
CA ASN A 43 34.18 -28.26 10.15
C ASN A 43 33.05 -28.91 9.34
N MET A 44 32.72 -28.37 8.16
CA MET A 44 31.72 -28.91 7.26
C MET A 44 32.31 -30.01 6.36
N SER A 45 31.49 -31.01 6.02
CA SER A 45 31.90 -32.06 5.08
C SER A 45 32.25 -31.48 3.72
N ARG A 46 33.32 -31.98 3.08
CA ARG A 46 33.69 -31.57 1.71
C ARG A 46 32.83 -32.25 0.63
N ASP A 47 32.05 -33.25 1.01
CA ASP A 47 31.20 -33.98 0.10
C ASP A 47 30.04 -33.10 -0.38
N LYS A 48 30.04 -32.78 -1.67
CA LYS A 48 29.04 -31.93 -2.32
C LYS A 48 27.63 -32.50 -2.25
N SER A 49 27.48 -33.83 -2.16
CA SER A 49 26.18 -34.49 -2.10
C SER A 49 25.39 -34.17 -0.82
N LEU A 50 26.10 -33.87 0.28
CA LEU A 50 25.52 -33.51 1.57
C LEU A 50 25.05 -32.05 1.65
N TRP A 51 25.40 -31.23 0.66
CA TRP A 51 25.06 -29.80 0.58
C TRP A 51 24.13 -29.47 -0.58
N VAL A 52 23.47 -30.47 -1.16
CA VAL A 52 22.45 -30.23 -2.18
C VAL A 52 21.23 -29.61 -1.51
N ILE A 53 20.86 -28.42 -1.96
CA ILE A 53 19.66 -27.72 -1.50
C ILE A 53 18.44 -28.53 -1.98
N ASP A 54 17.58 -28.96 -1.05
CA ASP A 54 16.34 -29.65 -1.41
C ASP A 54 15.48 -28.71 -2.28
N PRO A 55 14.90 -29.19 -3.40
CA PRO A 55 13.99 -28.39 -4.22
C PRO A 55 12.85 -27.70 -3.45
N LYS A 56 12.40 -28.28 -2.32
CA LYS A 56 11.39 -27.70 -1.42
C LYS A 56 11.91 -26.51 -0.61
N ASP A 57 13.22 -26.45 -0.36
CA ASP A 57 13.88 -25.31 0.30
C ASP A 57 14.17 -24.19 -0.71
N ARG A 58 14.44 -24.56 -1.97
CA ARG A 58 14.67 -23.61 -3.06
C ARG A 58 13.43 -22.79 -3.39
N MET A 59 12.26 -23.41 -3.26
CA MET A 59 10.96 -22.79 -3.46
C MET A 59 10.08 -23.25 -2.29
N PRO A 60 9.94 -22.47 -1.21
CA PRO A 60 8.93 -22.79 -0.21
C PRO A 60 7.62 -22.92 -0.98
N GLY A 61 7.04 -24.13 -0.94
CA GLY A 61 5.87 -24.45 -1.73
C GLY A 61 4.86 -23.32 -1.62
N LEU A 62 4.15 -23.02 -2.71
CA LEU A 62 3.12 -21.98 -2.82
C LEU A 62 1.95 -22.24 -1.87
N SER A 63 2.21 -22.40 -0.57
CA SER A 63 1.30 -22.09 0.51
C SER A 63 0.82 -20.71 0.15
N ARG A 64 -0.41 -20.67 -0.36
CA ARG A 64 -1.10 -19.45 -0.75
C ARG A 64 -1.23 -18.66 0.54
N ARG A 65 -0.19 -17.90 0.88
CA ARG A 65 -0.22 -16.98 2.00
C ARG A 65 -1.31 -16.00 1.63
N LYS A 66 -2.47 -16.21 2.25
CA LYS A 66 -3.63 -15.38 1.99
C LYS A 66 -3.20 -13.95 2.31
N PRO A 67 -3.42 -12.98 1.40
CA PRO A 67 -3.03 -11.62 1.66
C PRO A 67 -3.64 -11.17 3.00
N THR A 68 -2.78 -10.63 3.85
CA THR A 68 -3.17 -9.95 5.08
C THR A 68 -3.41 -8.50 4.75
N CYS A 69 -4.61 -8.01 5.06
CA CYS A 69 -4.95 -6.62 4.91
C CYS A 69 -4.23 -5.77 5.96
N ASN A 70 -3.46 -4.77 5.54
CA ASN A 70 -2.72 -3.86 6.44
C ASN A 70 -3.65 -2.96 7.28
N TYR A 71 -4.90 -2.75 6.84
CA TYR A 71 -5.85 -1.90 7.54
C TYR A 71 -6.53 -2.62 8.71
N CYS A 72 -7.02 -3.85 8.49
CA CYS A 72 -7.77 -4.60 9.50
C CYS A 72 -7.03 -5.83 10.07
N ASN A 73 -5.83 -6.12 9.58
CA ASN A 73 -4.98 -7.26 9.95
C ASN A 73 -5.66 -8.63 9.82
N ARG A 74 -6.65 -8.76 8.92
CA ARG A 74 -7.31 -10.03 8.61
C ARG A 74 -6.80 -10.60 7.28
N THR A 75 -6.78 -11.92 7.18
CA THR A 75 -6.39 -12.64 5.96
C THR A 75 -7.57 -12.77 4.99
N GLY A 76 -7.25 -12.91 3.70
CA GLY A 76 -8.23 -13.23 2.65
C GLY A 76 -8.69 -12.06 1.80
N HIS A 77 -8.16 -10.85 2.03
CA HIS A 77 -8.38 -9.68 1.18
C HIS A 77 -7.19 -8.72 1.29
N ARG A 78 -7.09 -7.78 0.34
CA ARG A 78 -6.08 -6.73 0.31
C ARG A 78 -6.65 -5.45 0.92
N ASP A 79 -5.82 -4.42 1.12
CA ASP A 79 -6.27 -3.18 1.76
C ASP A 79 -7.31 -2.40 0.92
N ASP A 80 -7.27 -2.55 -0.41
CA ASP A 80 -8.21 -2.00 -1.39
C ASP A 80 -9.64 -2.51 -1.23
N THR A 81 -9.78 -3.77 -0.81
CA THR A 81 -11.02 -4.55 -0.71
C THR A 81 -11.48 -4.70 0.74
N CYS A 82 -10.85 -3.94 1.65
CA CYS A 82 -11.15 -3.98 3.06
C CYS A 82 -12.49 -3.33 3.38
N ARG A 83 -13.45 -4.14 3.84
CA ARG A 83 -14.77 -3.65 4.29
C ARG A 83 -14.71 -2.60 5.40
N TYR A 84 -13.64 -2.61 6.20
CA TYR A 84 -13.46 -1.65 7.30
C TYR A 84 -12.81 -0.33 6.86
N LYS A 85 -12.21 -0.29 5.66
CA LYS A 85 -11.58 0.92 5.14
C LYS A 85 -12.71 1.84 4.64
N PRO A 86 -12.85 3.06 5.18
CA PRO A 86 -13.89 3.97 4.72
C PRO A 86 -13.63 4.35 3.26
N PRO A 87 -14.68 4.55 2.44
CA PRO A 87 -14.50 5.02 1.08
C PRO A 87 -13.86 6.41 1.09
N VAL A 88 -12.86 6.61 0.24
CA VAL A 88 -12.20 7.90 0.04
C VAL A 88 -12.60 8.38 -1.35
N CYS A 89 -13.08 9.61 -1.45
CA CYS A 89 -13.46 10.19 -2.73
C CYS A 89 -12.21 10.67 -3.48
N HIS A 90 -11.92 10.14 -4.66
CA HIS A 90 -10.74 10.54 -5.42
C HIS A 90 -10.88 11.94 -6.05
N MET A 91 -12.09 12.53 -6.05
CA MET A 91 -12.31 13.90 -6.54
C MET A 91 -11.99 14.98 -5.51
N CYS A 92 -12.21 14.72 -4.22
CA CYS A 92 -12.06 15.74 -3.18
C CYS A 92 -11.17 15.31 -2.00
N GLY A 93 -10.73 14.05 -1.96
CA GLY A 93 -9.87 13.49 -0.92
C GLY A 93 -10.56 13.19 0.41
N TYR A 94 -11.83 13.55 0.59
CA TYR A 94 -12.55 13.29 1.84
C TYR A 94 -13.10 11.87 1.92
N THR A 95 -13.22 11.37 3.15
CA THR A 95 -13.80 10.05 3.44
C THR A 95 -15.33 10.10 3.56
N GLY A 96 -15.98 8.95 3.40
CA GLY A 96 -17.42 8.77 3.64
C GLY A 96 -18.31 8.77 2.39
N HIS A 97 -17.74 9.01 1.21
CA HIS A 97 -18.46 8.92 -0.06
C HIS A 97 -17.53 8.54 -1.22
N TYR A 98 -18.12 8.09 -2.33
CA TYR A 98 -17.44 7.90 -3.61
C TYR A 98 -17.67 9.12 -4.51
N GLU A 99 -16.87 9.24 -5.57
CA GLU A 99 -16.85 10.32 -6.57
C GLU A 99 -18.24 10.64 -7.11
N THR A 100 -19.06 9.61 -7.32
CA THR A 100 -20.45 9.74 -7.81
C THR A 100 -21.34 10.57 -6.90
N ARG A 101 -21.08 10.54 -5.58
CA ARG A 101 -21.80 11.29 -4.53
C ARG A 101 -20.97 12.43 -3.93
N CYS A 102 -19.89 12.84 -4.59
CA CYS A 102 -19.08 13.97 -4.12
C CYS A 102 -19.92 15.25 -4.06
N PRO A 103 -19.90 16.02 -2.95
CA PRO A 103 -20.59 17.31 -2.87
C PRO A 103 -19.84 18.41 -3.63
N ARG A 104 -18.54 18.23 -3.89
CA ARG A 104 -17.68 19.16 -4.64
C ARG A 104 -17.29 18.53 -5.98
N LYS A 105 -18.27 18.28 -6.85
CA LYS A 105 -17.97 17.69 -8.17
C LYS A 105 -17.31 18.75 -9.04
N ILE A 106 -16.27 18.32 -9.75
CA ILE A 106 -15.54 19.13 -10.71
C ILE A 106 -15.46 18.38 -12.03
N CYS A 107 -15.29 19.10 -13.14
CA CYS A 107 -14.97 18.50 -14.42
C CYS A 107 -13.58 17.89 -14.36
N VAL A 108 -13.44 16.62 -14.73
CA VAL A 108 -12.13 15.92 -14.75
C VAL A 108 -11.19 16.46 -15.82
N ASN A 109 -11.72 17.11 -16.87
CA ASN A 109 -10.92 17.68 -17.95
C ASN A 109 -10.42 19.11 -17.64
N CYS A 110 -11.29 20.00 -17.15
CA CYS A 110 -10.94 21.42 -16.97
C CYS A 110 -10.95 21.92 -15.52
N GLY A 111 -11.34 21.08 -14.56
CA GLY A 111 -11.42 21.46 -13.14
C GLY A 111 -12.61 22.37 -12.77
N SER A 112 -13.46 22.77 -13.74
CA SER A 112 -14.59 23.67 -13.45
C SER A 112 -15.61 23.01 -12.51
N PRO A 113 -16.25 23.76 -11.60
CA PRO A 113 -17.34 23.24 -10.76
C PRO A 113 -18.45 22.63 -11.63
N ASN A 114 -18.97 21.48 -11.20
CA ASN A 114 -20.04 20.80 -11.91
C ASN A 114 -21.07 20.25 -10.91
N HIS A 115 -22.34 20.17 -11.32
CA HIS A 115 -23.40 19.62 -10.47
C HIS A 115 -23.60 18.11 -10.68
N MET A 116 -23.20 17.60 -11.85
CA MET A 116 -23.35 16.19 -12.22
C MET A 116 -21.98 15.55 -12.42
N TYR A 117 -21.87 14.27 -12.08
CA TYR A 117 -20.69 13.47 -12.43
C TYR A 117 -20.79 13.16 -13.93
N THR A 118 -20.08 13.93 -14.75
CA THR A 118 -19.94 13.69 -16.19
C THR A 118 -18.46 13.78 -16.54
N THR A 119 -18.03 12.93 -17.47
CA THR A 119 -16.67 12.92 -18.01
C THR A 119 -16.31 14.25 -18.67
N MET A 120 -17.31 14.98 -19.16
CA MET A 120 -17.11 16.25 -19.87
C MET A 120 -18.21 17.25 -19.53
N CYS A 121 -17.81 18.47 -19.18
CA CYS A 121 -18.73 19.59 -18.97
C CYS A 121 -19.01 20.32 -20.29
N ARG A 122 -20.02 21.20 -20.32
CA ARG A 122 -20.37 21.99 -21.52
C ARG A 122 -19.18 22.80 -22.05
N ASN A 123 -18.32 23.30 -21.17
CA ASN A 123 -17.12 24.06 -21.57
C ASN A 123 -16.07 23.18 -22.26
N CYS A 124 -16.08 21.86 -22.00
CA CYS A 124 -15.19 20.88 -22.61
C CYS A 124 -15.80 20.18 -23.82
N SER A 125 -17.02 20.53 -24.25
CA SER A 125 -17.74 19.80 -25.30
C SER A 125 -16.96 19.70 -26.62
N ASN A 126 -16.16 20.73 -26.93
CA ASN A 126 -15.39 20.79 -28.16
C ASN A 126 -13.94 20.29 -28.00
N TRP A 127 -13.51 19.91 -26.80
CA TRP A 127 -12.12 19.54 -26.54
C TRP A 127 -11.67 18.30 -27.32
N ASN A 128 -12.60 17.38 -27.61
CA ASN A 128 -12.32 16.21 -28.44
C ASN A 128 -11.83 16.56 -29.85
N ASN A 129 -12.25 17.72 -30.39
CA ASN A 129 -11.83 18.21 -31.71
C ASN A 129 -10.59 19.12 -31.62
N VAL A 130 -10.15 19.47 -30.42
CA VAL A 130 -8.97 20.31 -30.20
C VAL A 130 -7.75 19.40 -30.13
N ARG A 131 -6.78 19.65 -31.01
CA ARG A 131 -5.44 19.04 -30.96
C ARG A 131 -4.48 20.01 -30.28
N CYS A 132 -3.84 19.56 -29.22
CA CYS A 132 -2.87 20.35 -28.48
C CYS A 132 -1.63 20.61 -29.34
N PRO A 133 -1.18 21.87 -29.50
CA PRO A 133 0.03 22.18 -30.26
C PRO A 133 1.33 21.77 -29.54
N GLU A 134 1.30 21.64 -28.21
CA GLU A 134 2.48 21.32 -27.39
C GLU A 134 2.79 19.81 -27.40
N CYS A 135 1.79 18.96 -27.11
CA CYS A 135 1.99 17.51 -27.01
C CYS A 135 1.40 16.72 -28.20
N GLY A 136 0.67 17.38 -29.09
CA GLY A 136 0.04 16.76 -30.27
C GLY A 136 -1.19 15.89 -29.97
N GLN A 137 -1.56 15.69 -28.69
CA GLN A 137 -2.72 14.90 -28.27
C GLN A 137 -4.04 15.68 -28.44
N THR A 138 -5.14 14.96 -28.65
CA THR A 138 -6.49 15.54 -28.70
C THR A 138 -7.18 15.48 -27.34
N GLY A 139 -8.11 16.38 -27.06
CA GLY A 139 -8.91 16.33 -25.83
C GLY A 139 -8.60 17.42 -24.82
N HIS A 140 -7.72 18.37 -25.13
CA HIS A 140 -7.45 19.57 -24.32
C HIS A 140 -6.81 20.70 -25.16
N PRO A 141 -7.02 21.98 -24.79
CA PRO A 141 -6.29 23.12 -25.36
C PRO A 141 -4.87 23.25 -24.76
N ALA A 142 -3.99 24.01 -25.41
CA ALA A 142 -2.61 24.24 -24.96
C ALA A 142 -2.51 24.69 -23.48
N SER A 143 -3.47 25.50 -23.00
CA SER A 143 -3.51 25.98 -21.62
C SER A 143 -3.71 24.89 -20.57
N HIS A 144 -4.27 23.73 -20.95
CA HIS A 144 -4.51 22.59 -20.08
C HIS A 144 -3.67 21.38 -20.50
N CYS A 145 -2.51 21.61 -21.13
CA CYS A 145 -1.59 20.54 -21.51
C CYS A 145 -0.93 19.94 -20.25
N PRO A 146 -1.09 18.61 -20.00
CA PRO A 146 -0.51 17.97 -18.83
C PRO A 146 1.02 17.96 -18.87
N ASP A 147 1.61 17.99 -20.07
CA ASP A 147 3.06 17.95 -20.27
C ASP A 147 3.75 19.30 -19.96
N LEU A 148 2.98 20.39 -19.87
CA LEU A 148 3.51 21.69 -19.43
C LEU A 148 3.61 21.79 -17.90
N ALA A 149 2.86 20.99 -17.15
CA ALA A 149 2.83 21.02 -15.68
C ALA A 149 4.12 20.45 -15.04
N THR A 150 5.06 19.93 -15.83
CA THR A 150 6.35 19.41 -15.37
C THR A 150 7.51 20.42 -15.44
N LEU A 151 7.24 21.68 -15.80
CA LEU A 151 8.27 22.75 -15.89
C LEU A 151 8.13 23.85 -14.83
N SER A 152 7.80 23.51 -13.59
CA SER A 152 7.87 24.43 -12.44
C SER A 152 8.41 23.76 -11.19
#